data_AF-A0A9X8E7B7-F1
#
_entry.id   AF-A0A9X8E7B7-F1
#
_cell.length_a   1.000
_cell.length_b   1.000
_cell.length_c   1.000
_cell.angle_alpha   90.00
_cell.angle_beta   90.00
_cell.angle_gamma   90.00
#
_symmetry.space_group_name_H-M   'P 1'
#
loop_
_entity.id
_entity.type
_entity.pdbx_description
1 polymer ?
#
loop_
_entity_poly.entity_id
_entity_poly.type
_entity_poly.pdbx_seq_one_letter_code
_entity_poly.pdbx_strand_id
1 'polypeptide(L)' 'MAIDAAFLDVSADSAPLHPCTLSWDNLNFKVTAGKVKKRILRDISGRSAPGQVTAILGPSGSGKTTLLDILADRVSSGK' A
#
# COMPACT_ATOMS: atom_id res chain seq x y z
N MET A 1 14.39 -0.25 9.04
CA MET A 1 13.21 -0.85 9.69
C MET A 1 12.17 -1.02 8.60
N ALA A 2 12.12 -2.21 8.01
CA ALA A 2 11.25 -2.50 6.86
C ALA A 2 9.80 -2.65 7.33
N ILE A 3 8.85 -2.31 6.48
CA ILE A 3 7.49 -2.80 6.63
C ILE A 3 7.52 -4.30 6.37
N ASP A 4 7.10 -5.09 7.34
CA ASP A 4 6.88 -6.52 7.16
C ASP A 4 5.40 -6.67 6.80
N ALA A 5 5.11 -6.87 5.52
CA ALA A 5 3.75 -7.06 5.03
C ALA A 5 3.32 -8.49 5.36
N ALA A 6 2.70 -8.67 6.53
CA ALA A 6 2.03 -9.92 6.84
C ALA A 6 0.72 -10.00 6.06
N PHE A 7 0.70 -10.80 5.00
CA PHE A 7 -0.49 -11.10 4.22
C PHE A 7 -1.36 -12.08 5.01
N LEU A 8 -2.58 -11.66 5.37
CA LEU A 8 -3.62 -12.54 5.87
C LEU A 8 -4.57 -12.83 4.70
N ASP A 9 -4.86 -14.10 4.45
CA ASP A 9 -5.81 -14.52 3.41
C ASP A 9 -7.16 -14.83 4.07
N VAL A 10 -8.08 -13.85 4.06
CA VAL A 10 -9.48 -14.08 4.44
C VAL A 10 -10.28 -14.16 3.15
N SER A 11 -10.71 -15.37 2.81
CA SER A 11 -11.63 -15.61 1.69
C SER A 11 -13.05 -15.15 2.05
N ALA A 12 -13.58 -14.19 1.29
CA ALA A 12 -14.97 -13.77 1.36
C ALA A 12 -15.87 -14.80 0.66
N ASP A 13 -16.91 -15.26 1.36
CA ASP A 13 -17.82 -16.36 0.99
C ASP A 13 -18.69 -16.10 -0.26
N SER A 14 -18.55 -14.95 -0.93
CA SER A 14 -19.30 -14.65 -2.16
C SER A 14 -18.38 -14.07 -3.23
N ALA A 15 -18.44 -14.65 -4.43
CA ALA A 15 -17.67 -14.17 -5.57
C ALA A 15 -18.15 -12.76 -5.96
N PRO A 16 -17.26 -11.76 -6.01
CA PRO A 16 -17.65 -10.40 -6.38
C PRO A 16 -18.19 -10.37 -7.81
N LEU A 17 -19.32 -9.68 -8.01
CA LEU A 17 -19.99 -9.51 -9.32
C LEU A 17 -19.05 -8.95 -10.41
N HIS A 18 -17.99 -8.23 -10.00
CA HIS A 18 -16.88 -7.78 -10.84
C HIS A 18 -15.55 -8.03 -10.10
N PRO A 19 -14.84 -9.12 -10.41
CA PRO A 19 -13.56 -9.38 -9.77
C PRO A 19 -12.49 -8.38 -10.25
N CYS A 20 -12.12 -7.43 -9.39
CA CYS A 20 -11.00 -6.52 -9.62
C CYS A 20 -9.80 -6.89 -8.75
N THR A 21 -8.66 -7.10 -9.39
CA THR A 21 -7.37 -7.24 -8.70
C THR A 21 -6.75 -5.87 -8.52
N LEU A 22 -6.31 -5.54 -7.31
CA LEU A 22 -5.44 -4.40 -7.04
C LEU A 22 -4.00 -4.90 -6.99
N SER A 23 -3.10 -4.38 -7.82
CA SER A 23 -1.68 -4.74 -7.82
C SER A 23 -0.80 -3.51 -7.92
N TRP A 24 0.31 -3.51 -7.21
CA TRP A 24 1.34 -2.47 -7.27
C TRP A 24 2.71 -3.13 -7.38
N ASP A 25 3.60 -2.51 -8.16
CA ASP A 25 4.94 -3.00 -8.37
C ASP A 25 5.97 -1.88 -8.23
N ASN A 26 7.07 -2.19 -7.55
CA ASN A 26 8.24 -1.34 -7.36
C ASN A 26 7.91 0.09 -6.89
N LEU A 27 6.91 0.20 -6.00
CA LEU A 27 6.36 1.46 -5.54
C LEU A 27 7.35 2.19 -4.62
N ASN A 28 7.76 3.37 -5.07
CA ASN A 28 8.72 4.23 -4.39
C ASN A 28 8.09 5.59 -4.10
N PHE A 29 8.10 6.00 -2.84
CA PHE A 29 7.51 7.28 -2.44
C PHE A 29 8.46 8.10 -1.56
N LYS A 30 8.57 9.39 -1.89
CA LYS A 30 9.39 10.37 -1.17
C LYS A 30 8.52 11.57 -0.82
N VAL A 31 8.56 11.97 0.43
CA VAL A 31 7.97 13.23 0.90
C VAL A 31 9.06 14.27 1.04
N THR A 32 8.75 15.51 0.68
CA THR A 32 9.63 16.66 0.89
C THR A 32 9.11 17.43 2.09
N ALA A 33 9.88 17.46 3.17
CA ALA A 33 9.60 18.27 4.35
C ALA A 33 10.62 19.42 4.41
N GLY A 34 10.25 20.59 3.89
CA GLY A 34 11.17 21.71 3.73
C GLY A 34 12.31 21.38 2.75
N LYS A 35 13.56 21.43 3.22
CA LYS A 35 14.75 21.07 2.40
C LYS A 35 15.08 19.59 2.41
N VAL A 36 14.45 18.79 3.28
CA VAL A 36 14.78 17.37 3.46
C VAL A 36 13.84 16.50 2.63
N LYS A 37 14.42 15.70 1.74
CA LYS A 37 13.71 14.64 1.01
C LYS A 37 13.81 13.35 1.82
N LYS A 38 12.69 12.88 2.38
CA LYS A 38 12.63 11.62 3.13
C LYS A 38 11.93 10.56 2.28
N ARG A 39 12.60 9.42 2.08
CA ARG A 39 12.01 8.26 1.42
C ARG A 39 11.15 7.50 2.44
N ILE A 40 9.85 7.39 2.18
CA ILE A 40 8.88 6.74 3.06
C ILE A 40 8.68 5.28 2.62
N LEU A 41 8.47 5.05 1.32
CA LEU A 41 8.29 3.72 0.75
C LEU A 41 9.47 3.39 -0.17
N ARG A 42 9.96 2.15 -0.10
CA ARG A 42 11.12 1.68 -0.87
C ARG A 42 10.77 0.35 -1.50
N ASP A 43 10.67 0.32 -2.83
CA ASP A 43 10.51 -0.90 -3.62
C ASP A 43 9.40 -1.83 -3.08
N ILE A 44 8.23 -1.26 -2.83
CA ILE A 44 7.07 -2.00 -2.31
C ILE A 44 6.30 -2.59 -3.49
N SER A 45 6.18 -3.92 -3.53
CA SER A 45 5.33 -4.66 -4.46
C SER A 45 4.30 -5.49 -3.71
N GLY A 46 3.16 -5.76 -4.34
CA GLY A 46 2.09 -6.54 -3.73
C GLY A 46 0.83 -6.60 -4.57
N ARG A 47 -0.10 -7.47 -4.16
CA ARG A 47 -1.37 -7.70 -4.85
C ARG A 47 -2.45 -8.03 -3.83
N SER A 48 -3.66 -7.55 -4.07
CA SER A 48 -4.89 -7.96 -3.42
C SER A 48 -5.82 -8.57 -4.47
N ALA A 49 -6.12 -9.86 -4.33
CA ALA A 49 -7.07 -10.53 -5.21
C ALA A 49 -8.52 -10.22 -4.80
N PRO A 50 -9.48 -10.31 -5.73
CA PRO A 50 -10.90 -10.22 -5.40
C PRO A 50 -11.28 -11.32 -4.41
N GLY A 51 -12.08 -10.97 -3.39
CA GLY A 51 -12.49 -11.91 -2.35
C GLY A 51 -11.43 -12.20 -1.29
N GLN A 52 -10.28 -11.52 -1.29
CA GLN A 52 -9.28 -11.59 -0.23
C GLN A 52 -9.20 -10.28 0.55
N VAL A 53 -9.04 -10.38 1.88
CA VAL A 53 -8.78 -9.20 2.74
C VAL A 53 -7.28 -9.07 2.99
N THR A 54 -6.63 -8.11 2.31
CA THR A 54 -5.20 -7.82 2.53
C THR A 54 -5.01 -6.83 3.69
N ALA A 55 -4.22 -7.20 4.69
CA ALA A 55 -3.84 -6.33 5.81
C ALA A 55 -2.42 -5.77 5.64
N ILE A 56 -2.23 -4.49 5.96
CA ILE A 56 -0.90 -3.84 5.97
C ILE A 56 -0.50 -3.60 7.43
N LEU A 57 0.53 -4.29 7.90
CA LEU A 57 1.02 -4.21 9.27
C LEU A 57 2.43 -3.61 9.34
N GLY A 58 2.83 -3.17 10.55
CA GLY A 58 4.14 -2.56 10.78
C GLY A 58 4.15 -1.49 11.88
N PRO A 59 5.33 -1.06 12.33
CA PRO A 59 5.48 -0.09 13.43
C PRO A 59 4.91 1.29 13.08
N SER A 60 4.65 2.12 14.10
CA SER A 60 4.23 3.51 13.87
C SER A 60 5.30 4.26 13.07
N GLY A 61 4.87 5.07 12.09
CA GLY A 61 5.78 5.82 11.21
C GLY A 61 6.42 5.03 10.06
N SER A 62 6.02 3.77 9.83
CA SER A 62 6.56 2.94 8.75
C SER A 62 6.01 3.25 7.34
N GLY A 63 4.96 4.07 7.24
CA GLY A 63 4.36 4.47 5.96
C GLY A 63 3.11 3.69 5.53
N LYS A 64 2.45 2.93 6.43
CA LYS A 64 1.22 2.17 6.12
C LYS A 64 0.10 3.05 5.58
N THR A 65 -0.24 4.12 6.29
CA THR A 65 -1.25 5.10 5.85
C THR A 65 -0.82 5.74 4.54
N THR A 66 0.46 6.07 4.39
CA THR A 66 0.99 6.60 3.13
C THR A 66 0.82 5.63 1.96
N LEU A 67 1.05 4.32 2.16
CA LEU A 67 0.82 3.31 1.12
C LEU A 67 -0.67 3.24 0.74
N LEU A 68 -1.57 3.25 1.74
CA LEU A 68 -3.02 3.27 1.49
C LEU A 68 -3.47 4.54 0.77
N ASP A 69 -2.91 5.69 1.14
CA ASP A 69 -3.25 6.95 0.48
C ASP A 69 -2.77 6.98 -0.98
N ILE A 70 -1.66 6.32 -1.33
CA ILE A 70 -1.19 6.17 -2.72
C ILE A 70 -2.11 5.24 -3.51
N LEU A 71 -2.47 4.09 -2.94
CA LEU A 71 -3.37 3.16 -3.59
C LEU A 71 -4.78 3.73 -3.79
N ALA A 72 -5.22 4.62 -2.90
CA ALA A 72 -6.51 5.30 -2.96
C ALA A 72 -6.46 6.59 -3.82
N ASP A 73 -5.34 6.88 -4.48
CA ASP A 73 -5.12 8.12 -5.26
C ASP A 73 -5.37 9.41 -4.46
N ARG A 74 -5.20 9.34 -3.12
CA ARG A 74 -5.40 10.49 -2.21
C ARG A 74 -4.16 11.34 -2.06
N VAL A 75 -2.99 10.79 -2.35
CA VAL A 75 -1.76 11.60 -2.44
C VAL A 75 -1.70 12.20 -3.82
N SER A 76 -2.15 13.45 -3.91
CA SER A 76 -1.77 14.31 -5.01
C SER A 76 -0.25 14.48 -4.95
N SER A 77 0.47 13.62 -5.67
CA SER A 77 1.81 13.95 -6.15
C SER A 77 1.66 14.97 -7.27
N GLY A 78 0.98 16.09 -6.96
CA GLY A 78 0.82 17.24 -7.82
C GLY A 78 2.11 18.03 -7.80
N LYS A 79 3.05 17.63 -8.65
CA LYS A 79 3.86 18.56 -9.39
C LYS A 79 4.04 18.07 -10.82
#